data_AF-A0A9E0I5S2-F1
#
_entry.id   AF-A0A9E0I5S2-F1
#
_cell.length_a   1.000
_cell.length_b   1.000
_cell.length_c   1.000
_cell.angle_alpha   90.00
_cell.angle_beta   90.00
_cell.angle_gamma   90.00
#
_symmetry.space_group_name_H-M   'P 1'
#
loop_
_entity.id
_entity.type
_entity.pdbx_description
1 polymer ?
#
loop_
_entity_poly.entity_id
_entity_poly.type
_entity_poly.pdbx_seq_one_letter_code
_entity_poly.pdbx_strand_id
1 'polypeptide(L)'
;MEVDLISLFEPECGAREIELVSAVLQSAQWGDGPMVEGFERAFAAWVGRKHAVAVGSGTLGTWIALRALGIGPGDEVICTAHTWHQVAQAIT
;
A
#
# COMPACT_ATOMS: atom_id res chain seq x y z
N MET A 1 25.82 -30.44 0.67
CA MET A 1 25.53 -29.82 -0.63
C MET A 1 25.29 -28.36 -0.35
N GLU A 2 26.19 -27.51 -0.81
CA GLU A 2 25.98 -26.06 -0.79
C GLU A 2 24.87 -25.77 -1.79
N VAL A 3 23.74 -25.28 -1.31
CA VAL A 3 22.59 -24.96 -2.15
C VAL A 3 22.78 -23.53 -2.60
N ASP A 4 23.03 -23.33 -3.89
CA ASP A 4 22.98 -22.01 -4.53
C ASP A 4 21.53 -21.53 -4.48
N LEU A 5 21.22 -20.69 -3.48
CA LEU A 5 19.86 -20.26 -3.17
C LEU A 5 19.54 -19.00 -3.99
N ILE A 6 18.68 -19.13 -4.99
CA ILE A 6 18.11 -17.99 -5.70
C ILE A 6 16.84 -17.55 -4.97
N SER A 7 16.84 -16.34 -4.39
CA SER A 7 15.68 -15.80 -3.68
C SER A 7 14.54 -15.43 -4.62
N LEU A 8 13.30 -15.64 -4.18
CA LEU A 8 12.10 -15.16 -4.88
C LEU A 8 11.84 -13.66 -4.63
N PHE A 9 12.24 -13.16 -3.45
CA PHE A 9 12.01 -11.78 -3.02
C PHE A 9 13.12 -11.34 -2.07
N GLU A 10 13.65 -10.15 -2.30
CA GLU A 10 14.63 -9.52 -1.44
C GLU A 10 14.11 -8.13 -1.07
N PRO A 11 14.04 -7.78 0.23
CA PRO A 11 13.56 -6.47 0.64
C PRO A 11 14.56 -5.39 0.22
N GLU A 12 14.07 -4.36 -0.46
CA GLU A 12 14.87 -3.18 -0.78
C GLU A 12 14.83 -2.20 0.40
N CYS A 13 15.93 -2.11 1.15
CA CYS A 13 16.08 -1.22 2.28
C CYS A 13 17.54 -0.81 2.43
N GLY A 14 17.84 0.47 2.28
CA GLY A 14 19.18 1.03 2.38
C GLY A 14 19.36 1.96 3.58
N ALA A 15 20.50 2.66 3.58
CA ALA A 15 20.82 3.62 4.64
C ALA A 15 19.76 4.73 4.77
N ARG A 16 19.13 5.10 3.65
CA ARG A 16 18.13 6.18 3.61
C ARG A 16 16.84 5.77 4.34
N GLU A 17 16.34 4.57 4.10
CA GLU A 17 15.14 4.06 4.76
C GLU A 17 15.36 3.94 6.27
N ILE A 18 16.54 3.45 6.68
CA ILE A 18 16.92 3.35 8.10
C ILE A 18 16.96 4.73 8.78
N GLU A 19 17.56 5.72 8.12
CA GLU A 19 17.63 7.10 8.62
C GLU A 19 16.22 7.68 8.84
N LEU A 20 15.34 7.54 7.84
CA LEU A 20 13.98 8.08 7.91
C LEU A 20 13.14 7.41 8.99
N VAL A 21 13.22 6.07 9.11
CA VAL A 21 12.53 5.35 10.20
C VAL A 21 13.05 5.81 11.56
N SER A 22 14.37 5.97 11.71
CA SER A 22 14.98 6.43 12.95
C SER A 22 14.51 7.83 13.33
N ALA A 23 14.40 8.74 12.36
CA ALA A 23 13.88 10.09 12.57
C ALA A 23 12.42 10.08 13.06
N VAL A 24 11.55 9.24 12.48
CA VAL A 24 10.16 9.09 12.94
C VAL A 24 10.10 8.58 14.37
N LEU A 25 10.87 7.53 14.69
CA LEU A 25 10.91 6.96 16.04
C LEU A 25 11.35 7.99 17.09
N GLN A 26 12.24 8.91 16.73
CA GLN A 26 12.69 10.01 17.59
C GLN A 26 11.70 11.18 17.68
N SER A 27 10.83 11.37 16.70
CA SER A 27 9.92 12.53 16.59
C SER A 27 8.64 12.47 17.44
N ALA A 28 8.39 11.34 18.13
CA ALA A 28 7.17 11.04 18.87
C ALA A 28 5.84 11.08 18.07
N GLN A 29 5.89 11.31 16.76
CA GLN A 29 4.73 11.23 15.84
C GLN A 29 4.82 9.98 14.98
N TRP A 30 4.27 8.86 15.47
CA TRP A 30 4.43 7.55 14.84
C TRP A 30 3.27 7.15 13.91
N GLY A 31 2.13 7.85 14.04
CA GLY A 31 0.94 7.62 13.24
C GLY A 31 0.91 8.51 11.99
N ASP A 32 -0.31 8.86 11.60
CA ASP A 32 -0.55 9.82 10.52
C ASP A 32 0.12 11.17 10.84
N GLY A 33 0.78 11.77 9.85
CA GLY A 33 1.62 12.93 10.06
C GLY A 33 2.49 13.30 8.85
N PRO A 34 3.48 14.19 9.04
CA PRO A 34 4.20 14.84 7.93
C PRO A 34 4.87 13.87 6.94
N MET A 35 5.31 12.70 7.43
CA MET A 35 5.90 11.66 6.59
C MET A 35 4.89 11.01 5.66
N VAL A 36 3.68 10.71 6.18
CA VAL A 36 2.58 10.15 5.38
C VAL A 36 2.11 11.16 4.35
N GLU A 37 1.84 12.41 4.77
CA GLU A 37 1.42 13.45 3.82
C GLU A 37 2.48 13.74 2.74
N GLY A 38 3.75 13.70 3.12
CA GLY A 38 4.87 13.84 2.20
C GLY A 38 4.89 12.73 1.16
N PHE A 39 4.72 11.49 1.61
CA PHE A 39 4.60 10.32 0.74
C PHE A 39 3.39 10.43 -0.19
N GLU A 40 2.21 10.80 0.31
CA GLU A 40 0.99 10.94 -0.50
C GLU A 40 1.16 12.01 -1.59
N ARG A 41 1.72 13.17 -1.27
CA ARG A 41 2.00 14.23 -2.25
C ARG A 41 2.99 13.76 -3.31
N ALA A 42 4.08 13.12 -2.89
CA ALA A 42 5.09 12.59 -3.81
C ALA A 42 4.53 11.48 -4.71
N PHE A 43 3.75 10.56 -4.13
CA PHE A 43 3.14 9.46 -4.86
C PHE A 43 2.09 9.95 -5.86
N ALA A 44 1.21 10.87 -5.47
CA ALA A 44 0.22 11.49 -6.35
C ALA A 44 0.89 12.15 -7.56
N ALA A 45 1.97 12.90 -7.33
CA ALA A 45 2.77 13.50 -8.40
C ALA A 45 3.41 12.43 -9.31
N TRP A 46 3.99 11.38 -8.71
CA TRP A 46 4.64 10.28 -9.44
C TRP A 46 3.68 9.52 -10.36
N VAL A 47 2.45 9.23 -9.92
CA VAL A 47 1.43 8.55 -10.74
C VAL A 47 0.60 9.49 -11.62
N GLY A 48 0.85 10.81 -11.58
CA GLY A 48 0.08 11.79 -12.36
C GLY A 48 -1.38 11.93 -11.92
N ARG A 49 -1.66 11.88 -10.62
CA ARG A 49 -3.01 12.05 -10.04
C ARG A 49 -3.07 13.27 -9.13
N LYS A 50 -4.29 13.80 -8.97
CA LYS A 50 -4.53 14.97 -8.09
C LYS A 50 -4.35 14.64 -6.61
N HIS A 51 -4.68 13.41 -6.22
CA HIS A 51 -4.67 12.95 -4.84
C HIS A 51 -4.13 11.51 -4.77
N ALA A 52 -3.51 11.17 -3.64
CA ALA A 52 -3.20 9.81 -3.21
C ALA A 52 -3.53 9.69 -1.73
N VAL A 53 -3.84 8.47 -1.27
CA VAL A 53 -4.14 8.18 0.14
C VAL A 53 -3.35 6.93 0.53
N ALA A 54 -2.52 7.05 1.57
CA ALA A 54 -1.77 5.94 2.11
C ALA A 54 -2.70 5.05 2.96
N VAL A 55 -2.59 3.73 2.79
CA VAL A 55 -3.41 2.75 3.50
C VAL A 55 -2.54 1.61 4.00
N GLY A 56 -3.01 0.90 5.03
CA GLY A 56 -2.24 -0.19 5.65
C GLY A 56 -2.03 -1.42 4.76
N SER A 57 -2.81 -1.60 3.68
CA SER A 57 -2.62 -2.69 2.72
C SER A 57 -3.36 -2.44 1.40
N GLY A 58 -2.96 -3.15 0.34
CA GLY A 58 -3.66 -3.12 -0.96
C GLY A 58 -5.10 -3.63 -0.90
N THR A 59 -5.38 -4.63 -0.03
CA THR A 59 -6.74 -5.13 0.21
C THR A 59 -7.62 -4.03 0.78
N LEU A 60 -7.12 -3.32 1.81
CA LEU A 60 -7.85 -2.22 2.45
C LEU A 60 -8.06 -1.07 1.46
N GLY A 61 -7.05 -0.74 0.66
CA GLY A 61 -7.16 0.28 -0.39
C GLY A 61 -8.25 -0.03 -1.40
N THR A 62 -8.30 -1.27 -1.88
CA THR A 62 -9.34 -1.73 -2.81
C THR A 62 -10.73 -1.68 -2.17
N TRP A 63 -10.85 -2.16 -0.93
CA TRP A 63 -12.12 -2.15 -0.20
C TRP A 63 -12.65 -0.72 0.04
N ILE A 64 -11.79 0.21 0.48
CA ILE A 64 -12.15 1.62 0.67
C ILE A 64 -12.56 2.25 -0.68
N ALA A 65 -11.85 1.94 -1.77
CA ALA A 65 -12.19 2.46 -3.10
C ALA A 65 -13.59 2.01 -3.55
N LEU A 66 -13.96 0.74 -3.35
CA LEU A 66 -15.30 0.24 -3.64
C LEU A 66 -16.37 0.98 -2.82
N ARG A 67 -16.14 1.14 -1.51
CA ARG A 67 -17.06 1.88 -0.63
C ARG A 67 -17.19 3.36 -1.01
N ALA A 68 -16.10 3.99 -1.41
CA ALA A 68 -16.10 5.38 -1.89
C ALA A 68 -16.88 5.56 -3.20
N LEU A 69 -16.97 4.52 -4.02
CA LEU A 69 -17.81 4.48 -5.23
C LEU A 69 -19.27 4.13 -4.94
N GLY A 70 -19.64 3.88 -3.68
CA GLY A 70 -20.98 3.49 -3.27
C GLY A 70 -21.30 2.00 -3.49
N ILE A 71 -20.30 1.18 -3.81
CA ILE A 71 -20.48 -0.26 -4.07
C ILE A 71 -20.63 -1.02 -2.75
N GLY A 72 -21.68 -1.84 -2.66
CA GLY A 72 -22.11 -2.52 -1.44
C GLY A 72 -22.84 -3.85 -1.67
N PRO A 73 -23.46 -4.39 -0.61
CA PRO A 73 -24.23 -5.62 -0.70
C PRO A 73 -25.33 -5.54 -1.77
N GLY A 74 -25.36 -6.52 -2.67
CA GLY A 74 -26.31 -6.58 -3.78
C GLY A 74 -25.75 -6.07 -5.12
N ASP A 75 -24.60 -5.39 -5.12
CA ASP A 75 -23.93 -4.96 -6.34
C ASP A 75 -23.09 -6.11 -6.94
N GLU A 76 -23.07 -6.18 -8.28
CA GLU A 76 -22.22 -7.11 -9.02
C GLU A 76 -20.87 -6.46 -9.35
N VAL A 77 -19.78 -7.11 -8.96
CA VAL A 77 -18.41 -6.66 -9.28
C VAL A 77 -17.70 -7.75 -10.08
N ILE A 78 -17.41 -7.45 -11.35
CA ILE A 78 -16.65 -8.35 -12.23
C ILE A 78 -15.18 -8.32 -11.84
N CYS A 79 -14.59 -9.49 -11.58
CA CYS A 79 -13.15 -9.64 -11.33
C CYS A 79 -12.55 -10.76 -12.19
N THR A 80 -11.22 -10.76 -12.34
CA THR A 80 -10.50 -11.82 -13.06
C THR A 80 -10.35 -13.07 -12.20
N ALA A 81 -10.48 -14.25 -12.81
CA ALA A 81 -10.20 -15.53 -12.16
C ALA A 81 -8.69 -15.76 -11.90
N HIS A 82 -7.82 -14.94 -12.49
CA HIS A 82 -6.37 -15.04 -12.36
C HIS A 82 -5.77 -13.75 -11.79
N THR A 83 -5.69 -13.67 -10.46
CA THR A 83 -5.10 -12.56 -9.70
C THR A 83 -4.78 -12.99 -8.27
N TRP A 84 -4.25 -12.08 -7.45
CA TRP A 84 -4.08 -12.27 -6.02
C TRP A 84 -5.45 -12.30 -5.32
N HIS A 85 -5.70 -13.32 -4.48
CA HIS A 85 -7.04 -13.60 -3.93
C HIS A 85 -7.66 -12.44 -3.14
N GLN A 86 -6.84 -11.55 -2.60
CA GLN A 86 -7.22 -10.37 -1.84
C GLN A 86 -8.06 -9.38 -2.67
N VAL A 87 -7.90 -9.37 -3.99
CA VAL A 87 -8.74 -8.55 -4.88
C VAL A 87 -10.20 -8.98 -4.79
N ALA A 88 -10.46 -10.30 -4.76
CA ALA A 88 -11.81 -10.83 -4.57
C ALA A 88 -12.32 -10.64 -3.13
N GLN A 89 -11.43 -10.80 -2.13
CA GLN A 89 -11.79 -10.54 -0.73
C GLN A 89 -12.21 -9.09 -0.47
N ALA A 90 -11.68 -8.13 -1.23
CA ALA A 90 -12.09 -6.73 -1.08
C ALA A 90 -13.53 -6.47 -1.55
N ILE A 91 -14.13 -7.37 -2.35
CA ILE A 91 -15.50 -7.25 -2.86
C ILE A 91 -16.53 -7.70 -1.82
N THR A 92 -16.22 -8.75 -1.07
CA THR A 92 -17.11 -9.41 -0.09
C THR A 92 -17.01 -8.79 1.30
#